data_AF-A0A835X7Q4-F1
#
_entry.id   AF-A0A835X7Q4-F1
#
_cell.length_a   1.000
_cell.length_b   1.000
_cell.length_c   1.000
_cell.angle_alpha   90.00
_cell.angle_beta   90.00
_cell.angle_gamma   90.00
#
_symmetry.space_group_name_H-M   'P 1'
#
loop_
_entity.id
_entity.type
_entity.pdbx_description
1 polymer ?
#
loop_
_entity_poly.entity_id
_entity_poly.type
_entity_poly.pdbx_seq_one_letter_code
_entity_poly.pdbx_strand_id
1 'polypeptide(L)'
;MEEEKIVNEISAIDRNVGLLAGQIVQSLKNKIFFVAFCGLFTLAENSLIAQYKEKKTFQVLIKEAFDSNVIDEPEKLILDHLRQFRKLTIHSDPQQTSYILGGTVYAFNEDSTYEFLMKRFSIDVLNTIKKIVMSK
;
A
#
# COMPACT_ATOMS: atom_id res chain seq x y z
N MET A 1 -10.53 -6.30 -14.88
CA MET A 1 -9.28 -6.78 -14.24
C MET A 1 -9.53 -7.04 -12.76
N GLU A 2 -8.71 -7.84 -12.08
CA GLU A 2 -8.95 -8.22 -10.67
C GLU A 2 -8.91 -7.01 -9.73
N GLU A 3 -8.00 -6.06 -9.98
CA GLU A 3 -7.86 -4.82 -9.21
C GLU A 3 -9.11 -3.94 -9.31
N GLU A 4 -9.74 -3.86 -10.48
CA GLU A 4 -10.96 -3.07 -10.68
C GLU A 4 -12.14 -3.66 -9.92
N LYS A 5 -12.22 -5.00 -9.84
CA LYS A 5 -13.23 -5.68 -9.04
C LYS A 5 -13.08 -5.33 -7.56
N ILE A 6 -11.86 -5.39 -7.03
CA ILE A 6 -11.57 -5.04 -5.64
C ILE A 6 -11.86 -3.56 -5.37
N VAL A 7 -11.49 -2.65 -6.28
CA VAL A 7 -11.80 -1.22 -6.17
C VAL A 7 -13.31 -0.98 -6.12
N ASN A 8 -14.11 -1.67 -6.94
CA ASN A 8 -15.56 -1.55 -6.92
C ASN A 8 -16.14 -2.05 -5.59
N GLU A 9 -15.61 -3.16 -5.06
CA GLU A 9 -16.02 -3.69 -3.75
C GLU A 9 -15.68 -2.72 -2.61
N ILE A 10 -14.47 -2.13 -2.61
CA ILE A 10 -14.09 -1.08 -1.65
C ILE A 10 -15.01 0.14 -1.80
N SER A 11 -15.30 0.57 -3.04
CA SER A 11 -16.15 1.73 -3.32
C SER A 11 -17.60 1.54 -2.84
N ALA A 12 -18.07 0.29 -2.81
CA ALA A 12 -19.39 -0.05 -2.27
C ALA A 12 -19.45 0.07 -0.73
N ILE A 13 -18.32 -0.09 -0.05
CA ILE A 13 -18.22 0.02 1.41
C ILE A 13 -17.90 1.48 1.82
N ASP A 14 -16.88 2.07 1.20
CA ASP A 14 -16.42 3.45 1.43
C ASP A 14 -16.05 4.10 0.09
N ARG A 15 -16.93 4.99 -0.38
CA ARG A 15 -16.79 5.66 -1.68
C ARG A 15 -15.48 6.46 -1.81
N ASN A 16 -15.01 7.08 -0.73
CA ASN A 16 -13.81 7.92 -0.77
C ASN A 16 -12.55 7.07 -0.86
N VAL A 17 -12.48 6.00 -0.07
CA VAL A 17 -11.37 5.03 -0.15
C VAL A 17 -11.37 4.36 -1.53
N GLY A 18 -12.54 4.00 -2.04
CA GLY A 18 -12.71 3.42 -3.37
C GLY A 18 -12.23 4.33 -4.51
N LEU A 19 -12.53 5.64 -4.45
CA LEU A 19 -12.06 6.60 -5.44
C LEU A 19 -10.53 6.72 -5.46
N LEU A 20 -9.90 6.78 -4.27
CA LEU A 20 -8.44 6.80 -4.15
C LEU A 20 -7.81 5.49 -4.66
N ALA A 21 -8.40 4.34 -4.32
CA ALA A 21 -7.98 3.04 -4.83
C ALA A 21 -8.06 2.99 -6.37
N GLY A 22 -9.12 3.56 -6.96
CA GLY A 22 -9.26 3.67 -8.42
C GLY A 22 -8.17 4.53 -9.07
N GLN A 23 -7.78 5.66 -8.46
CA GLN A 23 -6.68 6.50 -8.94
C GLN A 23 -5.33 5.77 -8.89
N ILE A 24 -5.11 4.96 -7.86
CA ILE A 24 -3.92 4.10 -7.75
C ILE A 24 -3.91 3.08 -8.89
N VAL A 25 -5.01 2.35 -9.11
CA VAL A 25 -5.12 1.38 -10.20
C VAL A 25 -4.94 2.03 -11.57
N GLN A 26 -5.46 3.25 -11.77
CA GLN A 26 -5.22 4.00 -13.00
C GLN A 26 -3.75 4.37 -13.19
N SER A 27 -3.06 4.74 -12.10
CA SER A 27 -1.62 5.01 -12.12
C SER A 27 -0.81 3.77 -12.47
N LEU A 28 -1.20 2.59 -11.96
CA LEU A 28 -0.61 1.29 -12.35
C LEU A 28 -0.75 1.05 -13.86
N LYS A 29 -1.96 1.22 -14.41
CA LYS A 29 -2.24 1.03 -15.85
C LYS A 29 -1.45 1.98 -16.75
N ASN A 30 -1.31 3.23 -16.33
CA ASN A 30 -0.62 4.28 -17.08
C ASN A 30 0.91 4.23 -16.94
N LYS A 31 1.42 3.20 -16.29
CA LYS A 31 2.83 3.01 -16.04
C LYS A 31 3.50 4.02 -15.07
N ILE A 32 2.73 4.61 -14.16
CA ILE A 32 3.17 5.66 -13.22
C ILE A 32 3.38 5.05 -11.82
N PHE A 33 4.45 4.28 -11.69
CA PHE A 33 4.62 3.29 -10.62
C PHE A 33 4.94 3.86 -9.26
N PHE A 34 5.85 4.83 -9.22
CA PHE A 34 6.22 5.48 -7.98
C PHE A 34 5.00 6.16 -7.33
N VAL A 35 4.14 6.79 -8.14
CA VAL A 35 2.90 7.43 -7.68
C VAL A 35 1.93 6.38 -7.16
N ALA A 36 1.72 5.28 -7.89
CA ALA A 36 0.85 4.20 -7.45
C ALA A 36 1.32 3.59 -6.12
N PHE A 37 2.63 3.35 -5.98
CA PHE A 37 3.24 2.81 -4.76
C PHE A 37 3.05 3.76 -3.57
N CYS A 38 3.37 5.05 -3.72
CA CYS A 38 3.13 6.06 -2.70
C CYS A 38 1.64 6.12 -2.33
N GLY A 39 0.76 6.01 -3.33
CA GLY A 39 -0.68 5.94 -3.14
C GLY A 39 -1.14 4.75 -2.31
N LEU A 40 -0.61 3.54 -2.56
CA LEU A 40 -0.92 2.34 -1.76
C LEU A 40 -0.54 2.53 -0.29
N PHE A 41 0.64 3.09 -0.03
CA PHE A 41 1.08 3.43 1.32
C PHE A 41 0.13 4.43 1.99
N THR A 42 -0.15 5.55 1.33
CA THR A 42 -1.05 6.58 1.87
C THR A 42 -2.45 6.05 2.10
N LEU A 43 -2.96 5.18 1.23
CA LEU A 43 -4.27 4.56 1.37
C LEU A 43 -4.32 3.62 2.57
N ALA A 44 -3.31 2.76 2.76
CA ALA A 44 -3.23 1.84 3.88
C ALA A 44 -3.11 2.57 5.23
N GLU A 45 -2.20 3.56 5.34
CA GLU A 45 -2.02 4.33 6.58
C GLU A 45 -3.29 5.11 6.94
N ASN A 46 -3.92 5.80 5.98
CA ASN A 46 -5.15 6.54 6.26
C ASN A 46 -6.34 5.64 6.57
N SER A 47 -6.41 4.44 5.99
CA SER A 47 -7.47 3.47 6.31
C SER A 47 -7.39 3.03 7.77
N LEU A 48 -6.17 2.77 8.27
CA LEU A 48 -5.96 2.43 9.68
C LEU A 48 -6.17 3.63 10.61
N ILE A 49 -5.70 4.84 10.24
CA ILE A 49 -5.98 6.05 11.03
C ILE A 49 -7.50 6.26 11.15
N ALA A 50 -8.25 6.05 10.08
CA ALA A 50 -9.70 6.15 10.11
C ALA A 50 -10.35 5.09 11.00
N GLN A 51 -9.83 3.86 11.01
CA GLN A 51 -10.30 2.76 11.86
C GLN A 51 -10.13 3.08 13.35
N TYR A 52 -8.94 3.51 13.76
CA TYR A 52 -8.60 3.73 15.17
C TYR A 52 -8.88 5.16 15.66
N LYS A 53 -9.20 6.09 14.74
CA LYS A 53 -9.45 7.52 15.00
C LYS A 53 -8.32 8.22 15.76
N GLU A 54 -7.10 7.69 15.65
CA GLU A 54 -5.94 8.18 16.35
C GLU A 54 -4.73 8.25 15.41
N LYS A 55 -3.98 9.36 15.49
CA LYS A 55 -2.81 9.57 14.64
C LYS A 55 -1.57 8.97 15.28
N LYS A 56 -1.33 7.69 15.01
CA LYS A 56 -0.13 6.94 15.44
C LYS A 56 0.81 6.68 14.27
N THR A 57 2.01 6.18 14.56
CA THR A 57 2.92 5.72 13.51
C THR A 57 2.33 4.50 12.79
N PHE A 58 2.64 4.34 11.51
CA PHE A 58 2.12 3.22 10.72
C PHE A 58 2.42 1.85 11.36
N GLN A 59 3.60 1.68 11.96
CA GLN A 59 3.96 0.45 12.67
C GLN A 59 3.03 0.15 13.85
N VAL A 60 2.68 1.18 14.63
CA VAL A 60 1.78 1.01 15.78
C VAL A 60 0.38 0.68 15.30
N LEU A 61 -0.10 1.35 14.23
CA LEU A 61 -1.39 1.07 13.63
C LEU A 61 -1.51 -0.37 13.09
N ILE A 62 -0.46 -0.89 12.45
CA ILE A 62 -0.42 -2.29 11.99
C ILE A 62 -0.51 -3.25 13.18
N LYS A 63 0.25 -2.98 14.25
CA LYS A 63 0.24 -3.81 15.46
C LYS A 63 -1.15 -3.81 16.11
N GLU A 64 -1.79 -2.65 16.23
CA GLU A 64 -3.15 -2.55 16.79
C GLU A 64 -4.18 -3.27 15.92
N ALA A 65 -4.05 -3.20 14.60
CA ALA A 65 -4.89 -3.96 13.67
C ALA A 65 -4.77 -5.46 13.82
N PHE A 66 -3.56 -5.96 14.05
CA PHE A 66 -3.32 -7.36 14.31
C PHE A 66 -3.84 -7.77 15.70
N ASP A 67 -3.48 -7.02 16.75
CA ASP A 67 -3.89 -7.31 18.13
C ASP A 67 -5.42 -7.27 18.31
N SER A 68 -6.13 -6.51 17.47
CA SER A 68 -7.61 -6.42 17.46
C SER A 68 -8.30 -7.36 16.46
N ASN A 69 -7.55 -8.23 15.77
CA ASN A 69 -8.06 -9.17 14.75
C ASN A 69 -8.77 -8.52 13.56
N VAL A 70 -8.42 -7.26 13.24
CA VAL A 70 -8.88 -6.60 11.99
C VAL A 70 -8.14 -7.18 10.78
N ILE A 71 -6.87 -7.55 10.98
CA ILE A 71 -6.01 -8.20 10.00
C ILE A 71 -5.36 -9.45 10.62
N ASP A 72 -5.03 -10.45 9.80
CA ASP A 72 -4.33 -11.66 10.27
C ASP A 72 -2.84 -11.58 9.89
N GLU A 73 -2.10 -12.64 10.18
CA GLU A 73 -0.64 -12.68 9.94
C GLU A 73 -0.26 -12.39 8.48
N PRO A 74 -0.95 -12.93 7.45
CA PRO A 74 -0.62 -12.63 6.06
C PRO A 74 -0.75 -11.13 5.73
N GLU A 75 -1.85 -10.51 6.13
CA GLU A 75 -2.09 -9.08 5.87
C GLU A 75 -1.12 -8.20 6.68
N LYS A 76 -0.80 -8.60 7.91
CA LYS A 76 0.23 -7.94 8.72
C LYS A 76 1.58 -7.93 7.98
N LEU A 77 2.01 -9.08 7.44
CA LEU A 77 3.25 -9.19 6.67
C LEU A 77 3.22 -8.30 5.41
N ILE A 78 2.09 -8.24 4.71
CA ILE A 78 1.90 -7.36 3.55
C ILE A 78 2.11 -5.88 3.93
N LEU A 79 1.49 -5.43 5.02
CA LEU A 79 1.62 -4.04 5.49
C LEU A 79 3.03 -3.74 6.04
N ASP A 80 3.67 -4.70 6.71
CA ASP A 80 5.06 -4.58 7.15
C ASP A 80 6.03 -4.48 5.96
N HIS A 81 5.81 -5.24 4.89
CA HIS A 81 6.58 -5.08 3.64
C HIS A 81 6.37 -3.69 3.04
N LEU A 82 5.12 -3.21 2.94
CA LEU A 82 4.80 -1.87 2.43
C LEU A 82 5.53 -0.78 3.23
N ARG A 83 5.58 -0.93 4.56
CA ARG A 83 6.32 -0.04 5.47
C ARG A 83 7.83 -0.09 5.25
N GLN A 84 8.41 -1.29 5.10
CA GLN A 84 9.83 -1.45 4.84
C GLN A 84 10.25 -0.83 3.50
N PHE A 85 9.46 -1.05 2.45
CA PHE A 85 9.69 -0.40 1.16
C PHE A 85 9.67 1.13 1.27
N ARG A 86 8.69 1.72 1.97
CA ARG A 86 8.67 3.18 2.22
C ARG A 86 9.93 3.67 2.92
N LYS A 87 10.42 2.93 3.92
CA LYS A 87 11.64 3.31 4.65
C LYS A 87 12.85 3.36 3.72
N LEU A 88 12.97 2.39 2.82
CA LEU A 88 14.04 2.28 1.84
C LEU A 88 13.94 3.30 0.70
N THR A 89 12.73 3.74 0.34
CA THR A 89 12.54 4.68 -0.78
C THR A 89 12.42 6.15 -0.35
N ILE A 90 11.96 6.46 0.87
CA ILE A 90 11.67 7.85 1.28
C ILE A 90 12.60 8.37 2.38
N HIS A 91 13.14 7.50 3.25
CA HIS A 91 13.77 7.92 4.50
C HIS A 91 15.27 7.63 4.63
N SER A 92 15.91 7.12 3.60
CA SER A 92 17.36 6.90 3.60
C SER A 92 18.13 8.17 3.19
N ASP A 93 19.29 8.39 3.83
CA ASP A 93 20.18 9.55 3.67
C ASP A 93 20.55 9.83 2.21
N PRO A 94 20.25 11.00 1.62
CA PRO A 94 20.49 11.30 0.20
C PRO A 94 21.89 10.96 -0.32
N GLN A 95 22.93 10.99 0.51
CA GLN A 95 24.31 10.67 0.10
C GLN A 95 24.60 9.16 0.04
N GLN A 96 24.00 8.33 0.89
CA GLN A 96 24.02 6.86 0.74
C GLN A 96 22.93 6.36 -0.22
N THR A 97 21.89 7.16 -0.37
CA THR A 97 20.68 6.78 -1.07
C THR A 97 20.73 7.14 -2.54
N SER A 98 21.58 8.05 -3.00
CA SER A 98 21.72 8.27 -4.45
C SER A 98 22.13 6.98 -5.22
N TYR A 99 22.85 6.06 -4.56
CA TYR A 99 23.15 4.73 -5.11
C TYR A 99 22.05 3.68 -4.79
N ILE A 100 21.40 3.78 -3.62
CA ILE A 100 20.34 2.84 -3.19
C ILE A 100 18.96 3.22 -3.74
N LEU A 101 18.49 4.47 -3.68
CA LEU A 101 17.41 4.98 -4.54
C LEU A 101 17.81 4.83 -6.00
N GLY A 102 19.05 5.13 -6.39
CA GLY A 102 19.54 4.86 -7.74
C GLY A 102 19.27 3.42 -8.17
N GLY A 103 19.63 2.43 -7.32
CA GLY A 103 19.49 0.98 -7.50
C GLY A 103 18.10 0.38 -7.19
N THR A 104 17.32 1.00 -6.29
CA THR A 104 15.96 0.57 -5.90
C THR A 104 14.94 1.19 -6.84
N VAL A 105 15.12 2.46 -7.24
CA VAL A 105 14.44 3.10 -8.38
C VAL A 105 14.92 2.50 -9.71
N TYR A 106 16.19 2.07 -9.85
CA TYR A 106 16.63 1.22 -10.97
C TYR A 106 15.88 -0.11 -10.97
N ALA A 107 15.70 -0.74 -9.80
CA ALA A 107 14.93 -1.97 -9.69
C ALA A 107 13.45 -1.74 -10.04
N PHE A 108 12.88 -0.56 -9.79
CA PHE A 108 11.56 -0.19 -10.33
C PHE A 108 11.54 0.03 -11.86
N ASN A 109 12.71 0.14 -12.51
CA ASN A 109 12.87 0.18 -13.96
C ASN A 109 13.19 -1.20 -14.58
N GLU A 110 13.46 -2.23 -13.77
CA GLU A 110 13.59 -3.61 -14.25
C GLU A 110 12.22 -4.27 -14.34
N ASP A 111 11.83 -4.75 -15.53
CA ASP A 111 10.51 -5.30 -15.81
C ASP A 111 10.06 -6.40 -14.83
N SER A 112 11.00 -7.17 -14.26
CA SER A 112 10.74 -8.31 -13.35
C SER A 112 10.42 -7.88 -11.91
N THR A 113 11.14 -6.91 -11.35
CA THR A 113 10.86 -6.32 -10.03
C THR A 113 9.61 -5.45 -10.10
N TYR A 114 9.43 -4.77 -11.23
CA TYR A 114 8.24 -4.04 -11.59
C TYR A 114 6.99 -4.96 -11.69
N GLU A 115 7.06 -6.11 -12.36
CA GLU A 115 5.96 -7.08 -12.42
C GLU A 115 5.59 -7.65 -11.05
N PHE A 116 6.59 -8.02 -10.23
CA PHE A 116 6.38 -8.63 -8.91
C PHE A 116 5.65 -7.69 -7.95
N LEU A 117 6.09 -6.42 -7.87
CA LEU A 117 5.51 -5.42 -6.98
C LEU A 117 4.11 -4.97 -7.41
N MET A 118 3.72 -5.21 -8.66
CA MET A 118 2.57 -4.51 -9.24
C MET A 118 1.44 -5.43 -9.66
N LYS A 119 1.73 -6.66 -10.10
CA LYS A 119 0.70 -7.65 -10.44
C LYS A 119 0.12 -8.38 -9.23
N ARG A 120 0.89 -8.53 -8.14
CA ARG A 120 0.47 -9.36 -6.99
C ARG A 120 0.38 -8.56 -5.70
N PHE A 121 1.41 -7.78 -5.40
CA PHE A 121 1.46 -7.03 -4.15
C PHE A 121 0.41 -5.91 -4.06
N SER A 122 0.08 -5.23 -5.17
CA SER A 122 -1.00 -4.23 -5.19
C SER A 122 -2.37 -4.85 -4.86
N ILE A 123 -2.67 -6.02 -5.41
CA ILE A 123 -3.90 -6.80 -5.13
C ILE A 123 -3.95 -7.18 -3.65
N ASP A 124 -2.84 -7.71 -3.12
CA ASP A 124 -2.74 -8.13 -1.72
C ASP A 124 -2.95 -6.94 -0.75
N VAL A 125 -2.37 -5.76 -1.06
CA VAL A 125 -2.59 -4.53 -0.30
C VAL A 125 -4.04 -4.05 -0.42
N LEU A 126 -4.62 -4.05 -1.62
CA LEU A 126 -6.02 -3.62 -1.82
C LEU A 126 -7.01 -4.53 -1.09
N ASN A 127 -6.79 -5.85 -1.10
CA ASN A 127 -7.60 -6.80 -0.32
C ASN A 127 -7.46 -6.57 1.19
N THR A 128 -6.24 -6.26 1.66
CA THR A 128 -6.01 -5.89 3.06
C THR A 128 -6.77 -4.61 3.42
N ILE A 129 -6.74 -3.59 2.55
CA ILE A 129 -7.49 -2.34 2.75
C ILE A 129 -8.98 -2.60 2.78
N LYS A 130 -9.51 -3.44 1.88
CA LYS A 130 -10.91 -3.85 1.91
C LYS A 130 -11.28 -4.45 3.28
N LYS A 131 -10.47 -5.37 3.82
CA LYS A 131 -10.72 -5.99 5.14
C LYS A 131 -10.73 -4.96 6.27
N ILE A 132 -9.79 -4.01 6.25
CA ILE A 132 -9.73 -2.91 7.23
C ILE A 132 -11.01 -2.06 7.16
N VAL A 133 -11.42 -1.68 5.94
CA VAL A 133 -12.59 -0.83 5.73
C VAL A 133 -13.90 -1.54 6.08
N MET A 134 -13.99 -2.86 5.85
CA MET A 134 -15.13 -3.69 6.27
C MET A 134 -15.25 -3.82 7.80
N SER A 135 -14.17 -3.59 8.53
CA SER A 135 -14.14 -3.74 10.00
C SER A 135 -14.48 -2.44 10.75
N LYS A 136 -14.80 -1.36 10.02
CA LYS A 136 -15.28 -0.08 10.59
C LYS A 136 -16.69 -0.20 11.14
#